data_AF-A0A8H6HAC4-F1
#
_entry.id   AF-A0A8H6HAC4-F1
#
_cell.length_a   1.000
_cell.length_b   1.000
_cell.length_c   1.000
_cell.angle_alpha   90.00
_cell.angle_beta   90.00
_cell.angle_gamma   90.00
#
_symmetry.space_group_name_H-M   'P 1'
#
loop_
_entity.id
_entity.type
_entity.pdbx_description
1 polymer ?
#
loop_
_entity_poly.entity_id
_entity_poly.type
_entity_poly.pdbx_seq_one_letter_code
_entity_poly.pdbx_strand_id
1 'polypeptide(L)' 'QGLDVEDVDFVVQYGVPRDVPTFLQRAGRAGRSLGSTATALLLYERAVKDIDLSNL' A
#
# COMPACT_ATOMS: atom_id res chain seq x y z
N GLN A 1 15.69 -2.05 0.51
CA GLN A 1 15.46 -2.42 1.93
C GLN A 1 14.61 -1.33 2.57
N GLY A 2 13.74 -1.67 3.53
CA GLY A 2 12.78 -0.73 4.11
C GLY A 2 13.22 -0.18 5.46
N LEU A 3 12.88 1.07 5.74
CA LEU A 3 12.93 1.67 7.07
C LEU A 3 11.75 1.14 7.89
N ASP A 4 11.99 0.75 9.14
CA ASP A 4 10.91 0.40 10.06
C ASP A 4 10.52 1.66 10.85
N VAL A 5 9.24 2.00 10.80
CA VAL A 5 8.67 3.18 11.44
C VAL A 5 7.53 2.66 12.30
N GLU A 6 7.60 2.93 13.61
CA GLU A 6 6.54 2.54 14.54
C GLU A 6 5.29 3.42 14.35
N ASP A 7 4.13 2.87 14.73
CA ASP A 7 2.83 3.57 14.76
C ASP A 7 2.40 4.21 13.43
N VAL A 8 2.71 3.55 12.31
CA VAL A 8 2.14 3.94 11.03
C VAL A 8 0.68 3.46 10.95
N ASP A 9 -0.25 4.40 10.84
CA ASP A 9 -1.67 4.10 10.63
C ASP A 9 -2.10 4.31 9.17
N PHE A 10 -1.28 4.99 8.36
CA PHE A 10 -1.64 5.36 6.99
C PHE A 10 -0.47 5.16 6.02
N VAL A 11 -0.70 4.37 4.97
CA VAL A 11 0.26 4.19 3.87
C VAL A 11 -0.36 4.70 2.58
N VAL A 12 0.39 5.55 1.88
CA VAL A 12 0.04 6.01 0.54
C VAL A 12 1.04 5.45 -0.46
N GLN A 13 0.58 4.56 -1.33
CA GLN A 13 1.32 4.12 -2.50
C GLN A 13 0.99 5.05 -3.66
N TYR A 14 1.94 5.89 -4.05
CA TYR A 14 1.82 6.73 -5.24
C TYR A 14 2.36 6.00 -6.46
N GLY A 15 1.54 5.88 -7.50
CA GLY A 15 1.81 5.10 -8.71
C GLY A 15 1.55 3.61 -8.54
N VAL A 16 1.27 2.93 -9.65
CA VAL A 16 1.01 1.49 -9.67
C VAL A 16 2.30 0.72 -9.33
N PRO A 17 2.28 -0.14 -8.30
CA PRO A 17 3.44 -0.95 -7.94
C PRO A 17 3.70 -2.00 -9.02
N ARG A 18 4.93 -2.54 -9.04
CA ARG A 18 5.32 -3.58 -10.01
C ARG A 18 4.40 -4.81 -9.96
N ASP A 19 3.97 -5.17 -8.75
CA ASP A 19 3.14 -6.34 -8.48
C ASP A 19 2.40 -6.19 -7.14
N VAL A 20 1.44 -7.07 -6.90
CA VAL A 20 0.65 -7.17 -5.66
C VAL A 20 1.50 -7.36 -4.42
N PRO A 21 2.44 -8.34 -4.40
CA PRO A 21 3.17 -8.62 -3.18
C PRO A 21 3.98 -7.40 -2.74
N THR A 22 4.49 -6.61 -3.68
CA THR A 22 5.17 -5.35 -3.38
C THR A 22 4.23 -4.35 -2.71
N PHE A 23 2.99 -4.20 -3.21
CA PHE A 23 1.99 -3.33 -2.55
C PHE A 23 1.69 -3.82 -1.14
N LEU A 24 1.37 -5.10 -0.98
CA LEU A 24 0.97 -5.68 0.30
C LEU A 24 2.10 -5.60 1.34
N GLN A 25 3.35 -5.82 0.94
CA GLN A 25 4.50 -5.66 1.83
C GLN A 25 4.70 -4.21 2.30
N ARG A 26 4.38 -3.23 1.45
CA ARG A 26 4.43 -1.80 1.80
C ARG A 26 3.25 -1.39 2.67
N ALA A 27 2.04 -1.82 2.31
CA ALA A 27 0.82 -1.60 3.08
C ALA A 27 0.92 -2.21 4.50
N GLY A 28 1.51 -3.41 4.61
CA GLY A 28 1.74 -4.08 5.90
C GLY A 28 2.80 -3.42 6.81
N ARG A 29 3.34 -2.27 6.42
CA ARG A 29 4.09 -1.39 7.33
C ARG A 29 3.17 -0.63 8.28
N ALA A 30 1.91 -0.45 7.90
CA ALA A 30 0.91 0.12 8.79
C ALA A 30 0.24 -0.96 9.66
N GLY A 31 -0.42 -0.53 10.74
CA GLY A 31 -1.31 -1.39 11.52
C GLY A 31 -0.58 -2.43 12.37
N ARG A 32 0.68 -2.16 12.74
CA ARG A 32 1.51 -3.08 13.53
C ARG A 32 1.17 -3.05 15.03
N SER A 33 0.43 -2.03 15.48
CA SER A 33 0.01 -1.90 16.88
C SER A 33 -1.27 -2.69 17.15
N LEU A 34 -1.35 -3.39 18.27
CA LEU A 34 -2.50 -4.23 18.60
C LEU A 34 -3.76 -3.37 18.76
N GLY A 35 -4.82 -3.68 18.01
CA GLY A 35 -6.07 -2.91 18.01
C GLY A 35 -6.03 -1.64 17.16
N SER A 36 -4.94 -1.37 16.44
CA SER A 36 -4.89 -0.27 15.47
C SER A 36 -5.72 -0.57 14.22
N THR A 37 -6.32 0.46 13.64
CA THR A 37 -6.95 0.41 12.32
C THR A 37 -6.05 1.17 11.35
N ALA A 38 -5.51 0.46 10.37
CA ALA A 38 -4.67 1.07 9.35
C ALA A 38 -5.38 1.18 8.01
N THR A 39 -5.05 2.21 7.25
CA THR A 39 -5.53 2.40 5.87
C THR A 39 -4.36 2.42 4.90
N ALA A 40 -4.49 1.64 3.82
CA ALA A 40 -3.58 1.68 2.68
C ALA A 40 -4.32 2.25 1.47
N LEU A 41 -3.79 3.34 0.91
CA LEU A 41 -4.34 4.03 -0.25
C LEU A 41 -3.39 3.88 -1.44
N LEU A 42 -3.92 3.35 -2.55
CA LEU A 42 -3.23 3.32 -3.84
C LEU A 42 -3.71 4.50 -4.69
N LEU A 43 -2.81 5.42 -4.99
CA LEU A 43 -3.05 6.51 -5.94
C LEU A 43 -2.43 6.16 -7.28
N TYR A 44 -3.21 6.22 -8.34
CA TYR A 44 -2.73 5.98 -9.71
C TYR A 44 -3.29 7.04 -10.65
N GLU A 45 -2.59 7.25 -11.76
CA GLU A 45 -3.04 8.20 -12.78
C GLU A 45 -4.27 7.67 -13.50
N ARG A 46 -5.19 8.56 -13.88
CA ARG A 46 -6.42 8.19 -14.57
C ARG A 46 -6.18 7.39 -15.86
N ALA A 47 -5.06 7.64 -16.55
CA ALA A 47 -4.69 6.90 -17.77
C ALA A 47 -4.46 5.40 -17.53
N VAL A 48 -4.28 5.00 -16.27
CA VAL A 48 -3.98 3.64 -15.82
C VAL A 48 -5.23 2.93 -15.31
N LYS A 49 -6.41 3.56 -15.42
CA LYS A 49 -7.69 3.06 -14.87
C LYS A 49 -8.14 1.73 -15.48
N ASP A 50 -7.75 1.46 -16.72
CA ASP A 50 -8.11 0.22 -17.42
C ASP A 50 -7.13 -0.93 -17.16
N ILE A 51 -6.15 -0.73 -16.25
CA ILE A 51 -5.37 -1.86 -15.72
C ILE A 51 -6.30 -2.69 -14.85
N ASP A 52 -6.41 -3.97 -15.20
CA ASP A 52 -7.07 -4.96 -14.38
C ASP A 52 -6.31 -5.13 -13.05
N LEU A 53 -6.82 -4.46 -12.01
CA LEU A 53 -6.29 -4.55 -10.66
C LEU A 53 -6.72 -5.84 -9.95
N SER A 54 -7.56 -6.68 -10.56
CA SER A 54 -7.96 -7.97 -9.98
C SER A 54 -6.79 -8.95 -9.91
N ASN A 55 -5.79 -8.75 -10.78
CA ASN A 55 -4.52 -9.45 -10.80
C ASN A 55 -3.40 -8.65 -10.09
N LEU A 56 -3.76 -7.48 -9.54
CA LEU A 56 -3.08 -6.87 -8.40
C LEU A 56 -3.65 -7.50 -7.12
#